data_AF-A0A2V8NLZ7-F1
#
_entry.id   AF-A0A2V8NLZ7-F1
#
_cell.length_a   1.000
_cell.length_b   1.000
_cell.length_c   1.000
_cell.angle_alpha   90.00
_cell.angle_beta   90.00
_cell.angle_gamma   90.00
#
_symmetry.space_group_name_H-M   'P 1'
#
loop_
_entity.id
_entity.type
_entity.pdbx_description
1 polymer ?
#
loop_
_entity_poly.entity_id
_entity_poly.type
_entity_poly.pdbx_seq_one_letter_code
_entity_poly.pdbx_strand_id
1 'polypeptide(L)'
;MSFTHPIVQQKKDFLMRLKSTIIALLLGLSIISLACSKSGGSASGMSDDDKHKLFQAAAMSGDAQLAVEASQKLGLVDSSGKPSADFEKFSKDHIDWGAKNAAWVQEYADKAKAKEYAKSHMP
;
A
#
# COMPACT_ATOMS: atom_id res chain seq x y z
N MET A 1 -29.66 11.76 -38.23
CA MET A 1 -28.43 12.56 -38.06
C MET A 1 -28.46 13.12 -36.63
N SER A 2 -27.71 12.51 -35.71
CA SER A 2 -27.73 12.89 -34.29
C SER A 2 -26.56 13.81 -33.98
N PHE A 3 -26.86 15.07 -33.65
CA PHE A 3 -25.88 16.06 -33.21
C PHE A 3 -25.53 15.85 -31.74
N THR A 4 -24.39 15.20 -31.47
CA THR A 4 -23.80 15.19 -30.13
C THR A 4 -23.01 16.47 -29.91
N HIS A 5 -23.50 17.32 -29.00
CA HIS A 5 -22.88 18.58 -28.62
C HIS A 5 -21.51 18.39 -27.94
N PRO A 6 -20.47 19.18 -28.30
CA PRO A 6 -19.09 19.03 -27.81
C PRO A 6 -18.88 19.36 -26.33
N ILE A 7 -19.87 19.98 -25.67
CA ILE A 7 -19.75 20.46 -24.28
C ILE A 7 -19.78 19.29 -23.26
N VAL A 8 -20.42 18.17 -23.61
CA VAL A 8 -20.54 17.01 -22.70
C VAL A 8 -19.23 16.22 -22.61
N GLN A 9 -18.38 16.24 -23.65
CA GLN A 9 -17.10 15.54 -23.65
C GLN A 9 -16.06 16.25 -22.77
N GLN A 10 -16.00 17.58 -22.82
CA GLN A 10 -15.03 18.40 -22.07
C GLN A 10 -15.11 18.20 -20.54
N LYS A 11 -16.31 18.03 -19.98
CA LYS A 11 -16.46 17.80 -18.53
C LYS A 11 -15.89 16.46 -18.07
N LYS A 12 -15.98 15.42 -18.91
CA LYS A 12 -15.47 14.08 -18.58
C LYS A 12 -13.95 14.07 -18.58
N ASP A 13 -13.33 14.77 -19.52
CA ASP A 13 -11.87 14.83 -19.65
C ASP A 13 -11.22 15.63 -18.50
N PHE A 14 -11.88 16.68 -18.01
CA PHE A 14 -11.41 17.43 -16.84
C PHE A 14 -11.51 16.60 -15.54
N LEU A 15 -12.62 15.86 -15.36
CA LEU A 15 -12.83 14.99 -14.20
C LEU A 15 -11.85 13.80 -14.17
N MET A 16 -11.45 13.27 -15.33
CA MET A 16 -10.46 12.20 -15.39
C MET A 16 -9.05 12.69 -15.07
N ARG A 17 -8.67 13.89 -15.52
CA ARG A 17 -7.36 14.49 -15.20
C ARG A 17 -7.23 14.88 -13.72
N LEU A 18 -8.30 15.35 -13.08
CA LEU A 18 -8.26 15.73 -11.67
C LEU A 18 -8.12 14.52 -10.72
N LYS A 19 -8.69 13.36 -11.09
CA LYS A 19 -8.56 12.12 -10.30
C LYS A 19 -7.17 11.50 -10.40
N SER A 20 -6.51 11.59 -11.54
CA SER A 20 -5.14 11.07 -11.72
C SER A 20 -4.08 11.81 -10.91
N THR A 21 -4.24 13.12 -10.64
CA THR A 21 -3.23 13.88 -9.91
C THR A 21 -3.26 13.66 -8.40
N ILE A 22 -4.41 13.26 -7.83
CA ILE A 22 -4.54 13.02 -6.39
C ILE A 22 -3.85 11.71 -5.98
N ILE A 23 -3.82 10.71 -6.87
CA ILE A 23 -3.15 9.42 -6.62
C ILE A 23 -1.61 9.59 -6.56
N ALA A 24 -1.04 10.60 -7.20
CA ALA A 24 0.40 10.86 -7.20
C ALA A 24 0.91 11.66 -5.98
N LEU A 25 0.03 12.22 -5.14
CA LEU A 25 0.41 13.14 -4.06
C LEU A 25 0.63 12.48 -2.68
N LEU A 26 0.45 11.15 -2.57
CA LEU A 26 0.66 10.39 -1.32
C LEU A 26 1.91 9.49 -1.34
N LEU A 27 2.84 9.71 -2.25
CA LEU A 27 4.09 8.91 -2.37
C LEU A 27 5.38 9.70 -2.12
N GLY A 28 5.28 10.94 -1.64
CA GLY A 28 6.41 11.87 -1.67
C GLY A 28 6.76 12.54 -0.35
N LEU A 29 6.85 11.82 0.77
CA LEU A 29 7.52 12.34 1.97
C LEU A 29 8.05 11.21 2.86
N SER A 30 9.18 10.64 2.46
CA SER A 30 10.07 9.89 3.37
C SER A 30 11.49 9.96 2.80
N ILE A 31 12.15 11.10 3.00
CA ILE A 31 13.61 11.19 2.94
C ILE A 31 14.05 11.43 4.39
N ILE A 32 15.18 10.83 4.77
CA ILE A 32 15.76 10.61 6.11
C ILE A 32 15.32 9.22 6.64
N SER A 33 16.10 8.17 6.42
CA SER A 33 17.27 7.96 7.28
C SER A 33 18.45 7.26 6.60
N LEU A 34 19.61 7.73 7.05
CA LEU A 34 20.97 7.37 6.73
C LEU A 34 21.33 5.99 7.32
N ALA A 35 21.96 5.15 6.49
CA ALA A 35 22.85 4.03 6.84
C ALA A 35 22.48 3.11 8.03
N CYS A 36 22.02 1.89 7.69
CA CYS A 36 22.50 0.67 8.34
C CYS A 36 22.47 -0.49 7.34
N SER A 37 23.64 -0.87 6.82
CA SER A 37 23.84 -2.18 6.22
C SER A 37 23.74 -3.24 7.32
N LYS A 38 22.57 -3.87 7.48
CA LYS A 38 22.43 -5.10 8.25
C LYS A 38 21.69 -6.13 7.42
N SER A 39 22.47 -7.06 6.88
CA SER A 39 22.04 -8.30 6.24
C SER A 39 20.98 -9.03 7.06
N GLY A 40 19.96 -9.56 6.38
CA GLY A 40 19.21 -10.74 6.82
C GLY A 40 18.37 -10.58 8.10
N GLY A 41 17.52 -9.56 8.17
CA GLY A 41 16.48 -9.51 9.20
C GLY A 41 15.45 -10.61 8.96
N SER A 42 15.43 -11.63 9.81
CA SER A 42 14.26 -12.51 9.93
C SER A 42 13.03 -11.67 10.27
N ALA A 43 11.87 -11.97 9.69
CA ALA A 43 10.61 -11.28 9.95
C ALA A 43 10.20 -11.25 11.45
N SER A 44 10.87 -12.03 12.31
CA SER A 44 10.68 -12.10 13.76
C SER A 44 10.86 -10.76 14.50
N GLY A 45 11.55 -9.77 13.90
CA GLY A 45 11.70 -8.43 14.48
C GLY A 45 10.73 -7.37 13.95
N MET A 46 9.91 -7.70 12.94
CA MET A 46 8.97 -6.77 12.32
C MET A 46 7.63 -6.79 13.07
N SER A 47 7.00 -5.62 13.19
CA SER A 47 5.61 -5.56 13.63
C SER A 47 4.70 -6.25 12.61
N ASP A 48 3.55 -6.77 13.04
CA ASP A 48 2.61 -7.41 12.09
C ASP A 48 2.10 -6.43 11.02
N ASP A 49 1.94 -5.16 11.39
CA ASP A 49 1.59 -4.09 10.45
C ASP A 49 2.67 -3.92 9.37
N ASP A 50 3.95 -3.93 9.75
CA ASP A 50 5.06 -3.83 8.78
C ASP A 50 5.14 -5.05 7.85
N LYS A 51 4.80 -6.25 8.33
CA LYS A 51 4.77 -7.46 7.49
C LYS A 51 3.69 -7.35 6.42
N HIS A 52 2.49 -6.91 6.78
CA HIS A 52 1.40 -6.72 5.83
C HIS A 52 1.70 -5.60 4.83
N LYS A 53 2.27 -4.48 5.28
CA LYS A 53 2.74 -3.39 4.40
C LYS A 53 3.80 -3.86 3.42
N LEU A 54 4.78 -4.63 3.88
CA LEU A 54 5.83 -5.18 3.01
C LEU A 54 5.24 -6.11 1.95
N PHE A 55 4.38 -7.04 2.35
CA PHE A 55 3.71 -7.95 1.42
C PHE A 55 2.89 -7.19 0.37
N GLN A 56 2.08 -6.21 0.81
CA GLN A 56 1.27 -5.40 -0.10
C GLN A 56 2.12 -4.54 -1.04
N ALA A 57 3.17 -3.89 -0.54
CA ALA A 57 4.05 -3.05 -1.35
C ALA A 57 4.77 -3.88 -2.42
N ALA A 58 5.27 -5.06 -2.05
CA ALA A 58 5.91 -5.97 -3.00
C ALA A 58 4.92 -6.44 -4.08
N ALA A 59 3.69 -6.80 -3.71
CA ALA A 59 2.65 -7.17 -4.66
C ALA A 59 2.24 -6.01 -5.59
N MET A 60 2.13 -4.78 -5.07
CA MET A 60 1.74 -3.59 -5.83
C MET A 60 2.84 -3.06 -6.76
N SER A 61 4.09 -3.45 -6.55
CA SER A 61 5.22 -3.02 -7.38
C SER A 61 5.14 -3.53 -8.83
N GLY A 62 4.39 -4.62 -9.08
CA GLY A 62 4.36 -5.32 -10.36
C GLY A 62 5.61 -6.16 -10.63
N ASP A 63 6.57 -6.19 -9.71
CA ASP A 63 7.77 -7.03 -9.79
C ASP A 63 7.50 -8.38 -9.12
N ALA A 64 7.30 -9.41 -9.95
CA ALA A 64 7.01 -10.77 -9.49
C ALA A 64 8.18 -11.36 -8.69
N GLN A 65 9.42 -11.02 -9.01
CA GLN A 65 10.59 -11.51 -8.28
C GLN A 65 10.63 -10.88 -6.90
N LEU A 66 10.40 -9.57 -6.80
CA LEU A 66 10.33 -8.86 -5.52
C LEU A 66 9.20 -9.39 -4.63
N ALA A 67 8.04 -9.73 -5.22
CA ALA A 67 6.93 -10.32 -4.49
C ALA A 67 7.27 -11.70 -3.89
N VAL A 68 7.97 -12.55 -4.64
CA VAL A 68 8.45 -13.85 -4.15
C VAL A 68 9.51 -13.67 -3.07
N GLU A 69 10.49 -12.78 -3.29
CA GLU A 69 11.54 -12.49 -2.29
C GLU A 69 10.95 -11.96 -0.98
N ALA A 70 10.00 -11.02 -1.04
CA ALA A 70 9.30 -10.53 0.14
C ALA A 70 8.54 -11.66 0.86
N SER A 71 7.83 -12.51 0.11
CA SER A 71 7.11 -13.66 0.67
C SER A 71 8.07 -14.66 1.35
N GLN A 72 9.27 -14.89 0.78
CA GLN A 72 10.29 -15.74 1.38
C GLN A 72 10.85 -15.13 2.67
N LYS A 73 11.15 -13.83 2.68
CA LYS A 73 11.63 -13.12 3.88
C LYS A 73 10.62 -13.13 5.01
N LEU A 74 9.32 -13.10 4.67
CA LEU A 74 8.22 -13.22 5.61
C LEU A 74 7.95 -14.66 6.06
N GLY A 75 8.64 -15.66 5.50
CA GLY A 75 8.42 -17.08 5.81
C GLY A 75 7.10 -17.63 5.25
N LEU A 76 6.48 -16.92 4.31
CA LEU A 76 5.19 -17.28 3.71
C LEU A 76 5.36 -18.27 2.56
N VAL A 77 6.52 -18.27 1.92
CA VAL A 77 6.88 -19.27 0.92
C VAL A 77 8.29 -19.80 1.21
N ASP A 78 8.54 -21.05 0.85
CA ASP A 78 9.83 -21.70 1.03
C ASP A 78 10.86 -21.28 -0.04
N SER A 79 12.07 -21.84 0.06
CA SER A 79 13.16 -21.60 -0.91
C SER A 79 12.84 -22.08 -2.32
N SER A 80 11.84 -22.95 -2.49
CA SER A 80 11.33 -23.44 -3.78
C SER A 80 10.14 -22.63 -4.29
N GLY A 81 9.73 -21.58 -3.58
CA GLY A 81 8.60 -20.72 -3.93
C GLY A 81 7.23 -21.35 -3.63
N LYS A 82 7.18 -22.43 -2.86
CA LYS A 82 5.91 -23.06 -2.46
C LYS A 82 5.38 -22.40 -1.18
N PRO A 83 4.06 -22.27 -1.01
CA PRO A 83 3.46 -21.78 0.23
C PRO A 83 3.93 -22.57 1.45
N SER A 84 4.30 -21.87 2.52
CA SER A 84 4.59 -22.48 3.82
C SER A 84 3.29 -22.80 4.57
N ALA A 85 3.40 -23.49 5.71
CA ALA A 85 2.26 -23.75 6.59
C ALA A 85 1.61 -22.46 7.12
N ASP A 86 2.37 -21.37 7.22
CA ASP A 86 1.89 -20.08 7.74
C ASP A 86 1.19 -19.21 6.68
N PHE A 87 1.31 -19.56 5.40
CA PHE A 87 0.76 -18.76 4.29
C PHE A 87 -0.75 -18.56 4.39
N GLU A 88 -1.49 -19.62 4.69
CA GLU A 88 -2.96 -19.58 4.76
C GLU A 88 -3.42 -18.64 5.89
N LYS A 89 -2.81 -18.79 7.07
CA LYS A 89 -3.10 -17.94 8.22
C LYS A 89 -2.78 -16.48 7.89
N PHE A 90 -1.59 -16.21 7.37
CA PHE A 90 -1.19 -14.86 6.99
C PHE A 90 -2.13 -14.26 5.95
N SER A 91 -2.56 -15.03 4.95
CA SER A 91 -3.46 -14.54 3.89
C SER A 91 -4.80 -14.09 4.48
N LYS A 92 -5.36 -14.86 5.41
CA LYS A 92 -6.59 -14.47 6.12
C LYS A 92 -6.38 -13.19 6.93
N ASP A 93 -5.31 -13.15 7.73
CA ASP A 93 -4.99 -11.99 8.56
C ASP A 93 -4.73 -10.74 7.70
N HIS A 94 -4.11 -10.92 6.53
CA HIS A 94 -3.83 -9.83 5.58
C HIS A 94 -5.11 -9.25 4.97
N ILE A 95 -6.13 -10.07 4.71
CA ILE A 95 -7.44 -9.58 4.24
C ILE A 95 -8.09 -8.73 5.33
N ASP A 96 -8.11 -9.22 6.58
CA ASP A 96 -8.70 -8.49 7.70
C ASP A 96 -7.93 -7.18 7.99
N TRP A 97 -6.60 -7.22 7.94
CA TRP A 97 -5.74 -6.04 8.02
C TRP A 97 -6.03 -5.06 6.88
N GLY A 98 -6.13 -5.55 5.64
CA GLY A 98 -6.37 -4.74 4.46
C GLY A 98 -7.71 -4.01 4.51
N ALA A 99 -8.76 -4.67 5.01
CA ALA A 99 -10.07 -4.07 5.22
C ALA A 99 -10.01 -2.93 6.26
N LYS A 100 -9.33 -3.15 7.39
CA LYS A 100 -9.14 -2.13 8.43
C LYS A 100 -8.32 -0.96 7.93
N ASN A 101 -7.23 -1.22 7.22
CA ASN A 101 -6.37 -0.20 6.65
C ASN A 101 -7.13 0.63 5.60
N ALA A 102 -7.92 0.00 4.73
CA ALA A 102 -8.76 0.70 3.77
C ALA A 102 -9.81 1.59 4.45
N ALA A 103 -10.46 1.09 5.51
CA ALA A 103 -11.41 1.88 6.29
C ALA A 103 -10.74 3.08 6.95
N TRP A 104 -9.54 2.90 7.51
CA TRP A 104 -8.75 3.99 8.10
C TRP A 104 -8.37 5.05 7.05
N VAL A 105 -7.84 4.63 5.90
CA VAL A 105 -7.51 5.55 4.79
C VAL A 105 -8.75 6.31 4.32
N GLN A 106 -9.91 5.66 4.25
CA GLN A 106 -11.16 6.30 3.88
C GLN A 106 -11.63 7.31 4.93
N GLU A 107 -11.53 6.99 6.22
CA GLU A 107 -11.91 7.88 7.32
C GLU A 107 -11.07 9.16 7.34
N TYR A 108 -9.76 9.03 7.09
CA TYR A 108 -8.81 10.14 7.06
C TYR A 108 -8.57 10.70 5.65
N ALA A 109 -9.39 10.34 4.67
CA ALA A 109 -9.40 11.02 3.37
C ALA A 109 -9.86 12.48 3.50
N ASP A 110 -10.58 12.81 4.58
CA ASP A 110 -10.86 14.18 4.97
C ASP A 110 -9.61 14.86 5.55
N LYS A 111 -9.19 15.96 4.91
CA LYS A 111 -7.97 16.69 5.28
C LYS A 111 -8.00 17.27 6.69
N ALA A 112 -9.17 17.65 7.21
CA ALA A 112 -9.28 18.21 8.56
C ALA A 112 -9.07 17.10 9.59
N LYS A 113 -9.72 15.94 9.41
CA LYS A 113 -9.51 14.76 10.26
C LYS A 113 -8.06 14.28 10.24
N ALA A 114 -7.44 14.20 9.07
CA ALA A 114 -6.03 13.80 8.97
C ALA A 114 -5.09 14.77 9.69
N LYS A 115 -5.31 16.09 9.53
CA LYS A 115 -4.52 17.13 10.20
C LYS A 115 -4.69 17.10 11.71
N GLU A 116 -5.90 16.88 12.20
CA GLU A 116 -6.17 16.71 13.63
C GLU A 116 -5.46 15.48 14.18
N TYR A 117 -5.63 14.32 13.54
CA TYR A 117 -4.98 13.09 13.95
C TYR A 117 -3.46 13.23 14.03
N ALA A 118 -2.83 13.81 13.01
CA ALA A 118 -1.40 14.04 12.99
C ALA A 118 -0.95 14.93 14.16
N LYS A 119 -1.64 16.05 14.41
CA LYS A 119 -1.31 16.94 15.54
C LYS A 119 -1.45 16.24 16.90
N SER A 120 -2.43 15.37 17.05
CA SER A 120 -2.68 14.65 18.31
C SER A 120 -1.73 13.49 18.57
N HIS A 121 -1.02 13.00 17.55
CA HIS A 121 -0.12 11.83 17.63
C HIS A 121 1.35 12.17 17.31
N MET A 122 1.67 13.44 17.12
CA MET A 122 3.05 13.89 17.04
C MET A 122 3.71 13.79 18.44
N PRO A 123 4.93 13.26 18.55
CA PRO A 123 5.69 13.22 19.80
C PRO A 123 6.14 14.61 20.26
#